data_AF-A0A094HBG9-F1
#
_entry.id   AF-A0A094HBG9-F1
#
_cell.length_a   1.000
_cell.length_b   1.000
_cell.length_c   1.000
_cell.angle_alpha   90.00
_cell.angle_beta   90.00
_cell.angle_gamma   90.00
#
_symmetry.space_group_name_H-M   'P 1'
#
loop_
_entity.id
_entity.type
_entity.pdbx_description
1 polymer ?
#
loop_
_entity_poly.entity_id
_entity_poly.type
_entity_poly.pdbx_seq_one_letter_code
_entity_poly.pdbx_strand_id
1 'polypeptide(L)'
;PEEPSPLDLSLYTDKDSRKLAEKEYKRIQKLYQAAVKHRESALKDRRKLTEKREKKGFQEREKLRREEEKKRMQGEEKRLKDEEKQRLAVAKEMELRAVTVNPSGPSPDSGARAGSVSEGSAAAPQKPKRDKRFCLLPGDLERGSSGPDKCWVRVYMEGVDEVGAHCGLFFPGPQYASLLGDTTERIQGWVNDDATRRAILDIHSLD
;
A
#
# COMPACT_ATOMS: atom_id res chain seq x y z
N PRO A 1 25.33 24.66 5.82
CA PRO A 1 26.72 25.04 5.52
C PRO A 1 26.97 26.42 6.13
N GLU A 2 27.96 26.49 7.01
CA GLU A 2 28.41 27.73 7.63
C GLU A 2 29.41 28.42 6.71
N GLU A 3 29.32 29.74 6.62
CA GLU A 3 30.20 30.53 5.74
C GLU A 3 31.62 30.55 6.31
N PRO A 4 32.65 30.27 5.49
CA PRO A 4 34.02 30.23 5.98
C PRO A 4 34.48 31.63 6.40
N SER A 5 35.12 31.72 7.57
CA SER A 5 35.66 32.96 8.12
C SER A 5 36.68 33.58 7.17
N PRO A 6 36.67 34.92 6.96
CA PRO A 6 37.63 35.60 6.11
C PRO A 6 39.06 35.43 6.63
N LEU A 7 40.00 35.14 5.73
CA LEU A 7 41.42 35.04 6.08
C LEU A 7 41.99 36.38 6.52
N ASP A 8 42.60 36.41 7.70
CA ASP A 8 43.48 37.49 8.12
C ASP A 8 44.93 37.16 7.75
N LEU A 9 45.44 37.86 6.73
CA LEU A 9 46.80 37.68 6.21
C LEU A 9 47.87 38.29 7.12
N SER A 10 47.49 39.10 8.12
CA SER A 10 48.41 39.72 9.07
C SER A 10 48.99 38.73 10.09
N LEU A 11 48.30 37.60 10.29
CA LEU A 11 48.69 36.53 11.22
C LEU A 11 49.87 35.68 10.71
N TYR A 12 50.21 35.80 9.43
CA TYR A 12 51.29 35.04 8.81
C TYR A 12 52.50 35.94 8.58
N THR A 13 53.59 35.64 9.29
CA THR A 13 54.86 36.38 9.25
C THR A 13 55.66 36.09 7.97
N ASP A 14 55.62 34.84 7.50
CA ASP A 14 56.39 34.37 6.35
C ASP A 14 55.59 34.35 5.03
N LYS A 15 56.27 34.60 3.90
CA LYS A 15 55.68 34.74 2.57
C LYS A 15 55.10 33.43 2.04
N ASP A 16 55.74 32.29 2.32
CA ASP A 16 55.25 31.00 1.85
C ASP A 16 54.08 30.52 2.71
N SER A 17 54.07 30.89 3.99
CA SER A 17 52.94 30.67 4.90
C SER A 17 51.68 31.43 4.45
N ARG A 18 51.81 32.68 4.01
CA ARG A 18 50.69 33.45 3.40
C ARG A 18 50.11 32.77 2.16
N LYS A 19 50.97 32.32 1.25
CA LYS A 19 50.54 31.62 0.03
C LYS A 19 49.84 30.30 0.33
N LEU A 20 50.29 29.56 1.34
CA LEU A 20 49.67 28.31 1.76
C LEU A 20 48.27 28.58 2.35
N ALA A 21 48.16 29.57 3.24
CA ALA A 21 46.88 30.00 3.81
C ALA A 21 45.89 30.43 2.73
N GLU A 22 46.31 31.26 1.76
CA GLU A 22 45.47 31.69 0.63
C GLU A 22 44.97 30.53 -0.23
N LYS A 23 45.83 29.54 -0.51
CA LYS A 23 45.45 28.32 -1.25
C LYS A 23 44.42 27.51 -0.48
N GLU A 24 44.60 27.35 0.82
CA GLU A 24 43.69 26.58 1.65
C GLU A 24 42.34 27.27 1.80
N TYR A 25 42.30 28.60 1.97
CA TYR A 25 41.04 29.35 1.95
C TYR A 25 40.32 29.28 0.61
N LYS A 26 41.05 29.34 -0.51
CA LYS A 26 40.45 29.10 -1.84
C LYS A 26 39.84 27.70 -1.96
N ARG A 27 40.45 26.68 -1.35
CA ARG A 27 39.88 25.33 -1.30
C ARG A 27 38.63 25.31 -0.42
N ILE A 28 38.68 25.89 0.77
CA ILE A 28 37.55 25.96 1.71
C ILE A 28 36.37 26.71 1.09
N GLN A 29 36.60 27.84 0.42
CA GLN A 29 35.55 28.57 -0.29
C GLN A 29 34.89 27.73 -1.39
N LYS A 30 35.66 26.96 -2.16
CA LYS A 30 35.09 26.07 -3.20
C LYS A 30 34.24 24.97 -2.58
N LEU A 31 34.70 24.36 -1.49
CA LEU A 31 33.94 23.35 -0.74
C LEU A 31 32.64 23.94 -0.18
N TYR A 32 32.69 25.14 0.39
CA TYR A 32 31.52 25.86 0.85
C TYR A 32 30.53 26.11 -0.28
N GLN A 33 30.97 26.66 -1.42
CA GLN A 33 30.11 26.89 -2.58
C GLN A 33 29.47 25.59 -3.11
N ALA A 34 30.23 24.50 -3.17
CA ALA A 34 29.69 23.19 -3.55
C ALA A 34 28.63 22.70 -2.55
N ALA A 35 28.89 22.84 -1.25
CA ALA A 35 27.96 22.46 -0.18
C ALA A 35 26.67 23.30 -0.20
N VAL A 36 26.76 24.60 -0.50
CA VAL A 36 25.59 25.48 -0.69
C VAL A 36 24.76 25.02 -1.88
N LYS A 37 25.37 24.77 -3.04
CA LYS A 37 24.67 24.25 -4.22
C LYS A 37 23.98 22.92 -3.96
N HIS A 38 24.66 22.01 -3.27
CA HIS A 38 24.08 20.71 -2.90
C HIS A 38 22.88 20.88 -1.95
N ARG A 39 22.97 21.78 -0.96
CA ARG A 39 21.85 22.11 -0.06
C ARG A 39 20.66 22.68 -0.83
N GLU A 40 20.89 23.61 -1.75
CA GLU A 40 19.83 24.22 -2.57
C GLU A 40 19.12 23.18 -3.44
N SER A 41 19.89 22.29 -4.09
CA SER A 41 19.34 21.17 -4.85
C SER A 41 18.47 20.27 -3.97
N ALA A 42 18.99 19.86 -2.80
CA ALA A 42 18.25 19.02 -1.86
C ALA A 42 16.96 19.67 -1.35
N LEU A 43 16.98 20.99 -1.10
CA LEU A 43 15.78 21.75 -0.72
C LEU A 43 14.76 21.80 -1.85
N LYS A 44 15.20 21.98 -3.10
CA LYS A 44 14.33 21.99 -4.29
C LYS A 44 13.66 20.64 -4.49
N ASP A 45 14.41 19.54 -4.36
CA ASP A 45 13.88 18.19 -4.49
C ASP A 45 12.90 17.85 -3.35
N ARG A 46 13.21 18.28 -2.12
CA ARG A 46 12.28 18.15 -0.99
C ARG A 46 10.97 18.90 -1.24
N ARG A 47 11.02 20.13 -1.74
CA ARG A 47 9.82 20.93 -2.08
C ARG A 47 8.97 20.25 -3.14
N LYS A 48 9.58 19.73 -4.21
CA LYS A 48 8.85 18.97 -5.24
C LYS A 48 8.18 17.72 -4.66
N LEU A 49 8.85 17.04 -3.73
CA LEU A 49 8.29 15.84 -3.11
C LEU A 49 7.11 16.17 -2.19
N THR A 50 7.19 17.25 -1.42
CA THR A 50 6.09 17.71 -0.56
C THR A 50 4.89 18.15 -1.40
N GLU A 51 5.12 18.96 -2.45
CA GLU A 51 4.06 19.40 -3.36
C GLU A 51 3.37 18.22 -4.06
N LYS A 52 4.14 17.20 -4.48
CA LYS A 52 3.58 15.98 -5.07
C LYS A 52 2.71 15.19 -4.08
N ARG A 53 3.09 15.16 -2.79
CA ARG A 53 2.30 14.50 -1.73
C ARG A 53 1.02 15.26 -1.42
N GLU A 54 1.10 16.58 -1.32
CA GLU A 54 -0.06 17.45 -1.10
C GLU A 54 -1.05 17.37 -2.26
N LYS A 55 -0.56 17.39 -3.51
CA LYS A 55 -1.40 17.22 -4.70
C LYS A 55 -2.10 15.86 -4.74
N LYS A 56 -1.40 14.78 -4.35
CA LYS A 56 -2.02 13.45 -4.22
C LYS A 56 -3.08 13.41 -3.12
N GLY A 57 -2.78 13.97 -1.95
CA GLY A 57 -3.75 14.05 -0.85
C GLY A 57 -4.97 14.91 -1.20
N PHE A 58 -4.79 15.99 -1.98
CA PHE A 58 -5.91 16.78 -2.50
C PHE A 58 -6.76 15.98 -3.48
N GLN A 59 -6.13 15.28 -4.43
CA GLN A 59 -6.85 14.42 -5.39
C GLN A 59 -7.61 13.29 -4.68
N GLU A 60 -7.03 12.70 -3.64
CA GLU A 60 -7.67 11.66 -2.84
C GLU A 60 -8.87 12.20 -2.06
N ARG A 61 -8.73 13.35 -1.40
CA ARG A 61 -9.85 14.01 -0.69
C ARG A 61 -10.99 14.38 -1.63
N GLU A 62 -10.70 14.91 -2.81
CA GLU A 62 -11.73 15.21 -3.81
C GLU A 62 -12.43 13.95 -4.32
N LYS A 63 -11.71 12.84 -4.52
CA LYS A 63 -12.32 11.56 -4.88
C LYS A 63 -13.23 11.03 -3.77
N LEU A 64 -12.77 11.04 -2.52
CA LEU A 64 -13.57 10.62 -1.37
C LEU A 64 -14.84 11.46 -1.23
N ARG A 65 -14.74 12.78 -1.38
CA ARG A 65 -15.89 13.69 -1.37
C ARG A 65 -16.90 13.34 -2.47
N ARG A 66 -16.44 13.07 -3.69
CA ARG A 66 -17.32 12.69 -4.82
C ARG A 66 -17.99 11.32 -4.60
N GLU A 67 -17.28 10.38 -4.00
CA GLU A 67 -17.83 9.06 -3.65
C GLU A 67 -18.86 9.15 -2.53
N GLU A 68 -18.61 9.96 -1.50
CA GLU A 68 -19.57 10.23 -0.42
C GLU A 68 -20.83 10.90 -0.97
N GLU A 69 -20.70 11.92 -1.82
CA GLU A 69 -21.84 12.57 -2.44
C GLU A 69 -22.66 11.59 -3.30
N LYS A 70 -21.99 10.74 -4.08
CA LYS A 70 -22.67 9.69 -4.85
C LYS A 70 -23.39 8.67 -3.96
N LYS A 71 -22.79 8.26 -2.83
CA LYS A 71 -23.43 7.37 -1.85
C LYS A 71 -24.64 8.04 -1.19
N ARG A 72 -24.56 9.34 -0.87
CA ARG A 72 -25.68 10.11 -0.32
C ARG A 72 -26.84 10.18 -1.31
N MET A 73 -26.57 10.53 -2.57
CA MET A 73 -27.58 10.56 -3.63
C MET A 73 -28.24 9.19 -3.84
N GLN A 74 -27.46 8.11 -3.90
CA GLN A 74 -28.02 6.74 -4.02
C GLN A 74 -28.83 6.33 -2.79
N GLY A 75 -28.44 6.77 -1.59
CA GLY A 75 -29.19 6.54 -0.36
C GLY A 75 -30.54 7.26 -0.37
N GLU A 76 -30.55 8.53 -0.79
CA GLU A 76 -31.79 9.32 -0.94
C GLU A 76 -32.71 8.74 -2.02
N GLU A 77 -32.19 8.37 -3.18
CA GLU A 77 -32.96 7.76 -4.26
C GLU A 77 -33.63 6.44 -3.81
N LYS A 78 -32.89 5.58 -3.09
CA LYS A 78 -33.45 4.34 -2.53
C LYS A 78 -34.57 4.64 -1.54
N ARG A 79 -34.38 5.61 -0.65
CA ARG A 79 -35.40 6.00 0.33
C ARG A 79 -36.67 6.51 -0.34
N LEU A 80 -36.56 7.37 -1.35
CA LEU A 80 -37.71 7.87 -2.11
C LEU A 80 -38.46 6.73 -2.82
N LYS A 81 -37.72 5.77 -3.40
CA LYS A 81 -38.31 4.61 -4.07
C LYS A 81 -39.03 3.67 -3.10
N ASP A 82 -38.49 3.49 -1.89
CA ASP A 82 -39.12 2.71 -0.84
C ASP A 82 -40.37 3.41 -0.29
N GLU A 83 -40.31 4.73 -0.07
CA GLU A 83 -41.45 5.56 0.35
C GLU A 83 -42.57 5.54 -0.72
N GLU A 84 -42.25 5.67 -2.01
CA GLU A 84 -43.21 5.56 -3.11
C GLU A 84 -43.86 4.16 -3.15
N LYS A 85 -43.06 3.10 -3.04
CA LYS A 85 -43.57 1.71 -3.01
C LYS A 85 -44.50 1.48 -1.82
N GLN A 86 -44.18 2.04 -0.65
CA GLN A 86 -45.07 1.97 0.52
C GLN A 86 -46.38 2.73 0.28
N ARG A 87 -46.35 3.93 -0.30
CA ARG A 87 -47.56 4.70 -0.62
C ARG A 87 -48.46 3.96 -1.62
N LEU A 88 -47.88 3.34 -2.64
CA LEU A 88 -48.60 2.48 -3.59
C LEU A 88 -49.23 1.25 -2.92
N ALA A 89 -48.49 0.59 -2.02
CA ALA A 89 -49.01 -0.56 -1.28
C ALA A 89 -50.20 -0.18 -0.39
N VAL A 90 -50.08 0.92 0.35
CA VAL A 90 -51.13 1.46 1.22
C VAL A 90 -52.36 1.87 0.40
N ALA A 91 -52.19 2.56 -0.72
CA ALA A 91 -53.30 2.93 -1.60
C ALA A 91 -54.05 1.69 -2.14
N LYS A 92 -53.30 0.66 -2.56
CA LYS A 92 -53.87 -0.60 -3.05
C LYS A 92 -54.62 -1.36 -1.94
N GLU A 93 -54.11 -1.34 -0.71
CA GLU A 93 -54.79 -1.93 0.45
C GLU A 93 -56.10 -1.20 0.79
N MET A 94 -56.09 0.14 0.75
CA MET A 94 -57.29 0.96 0.96
C MET A 94 -58.37 0.69 -0.10
N GLU A 95 -57.97 0.54 -1.36
CA GLU A 95 -58.87 0.18 -2.46
C GLU A 95 -59.48 -1.21 -2.25
N LEU A 96 -58.67 -2.21 -1.90
CA LEU A 96 -59.14 -3.57 -1.61
C LEU A 96 -60.15 -3.57 -0.45
N ARG A 97 -59.87 -2.80 0.60
CA ARG A 97 -60.74 -2.69 1.78
C ARG A 97 -62.07 -2.01 1.45
N ALA A 98 -62.06 -0.99 0.59
CA ALA A 98 -63.27 -0.30 0.14
C ALA A 98 -64.21 -1.22 -0.69
N VAL A 99 -63.66 -2.20 -1.41
CA VAL A 99 -64.44 -3.19 -2.17
C VAL A 99 -65.11 -4.25 -1.27
N THR A 100 -64.62 -4.49 -0.04
CA THR A 100 -65.06 -5.63 0.79
C THR A 100 -66.23 -5.39 1.78
N VAL A 101 -66.96 -4.27 1.71
CA VAL A 101 -68.11 -4.03 2.61
C VAL A 101 -69.45 -4.31 1.93
N ASN A 102 -69.82 -5.60 1.82
CA ASN A 102 -71.15 -6.15 2.19
C ASN A 102 -71.11 -7.70 2.20
N PRO A 103 -71.70 -8.42 3.19
CA PRO A 103 -71.32 -9.80 3.50
C PRO A 103 -72.38 -10.87 3.15
N SER A 104 -71.92 -12.10 2.84
CA SER A 104 -72.61 -13.35 3.19
C SER A 104 -71.77 -14.60 2.88
N GLY A 105 -71.64 -15.48 3.89
CA GLY A 105 -71.60 -16.93 3.69
C GLY A 105 -70.23 -17.62 3.69
N PRO A 106 -69.94 -18.54 4.64
CA PRO A 106 -68.62 -19.15 4.86
C PRO A 106 -68.46 -20.53 4.21
N SER A 107 -67.22 -20.99 4.00
CA SER A 107 -66.76 -22.36 4.33
C SER A 107 -65.24 -22.51 4.12
N PRO A 108 -64.54 -23.29 4.95
CA PRO A 108 -63.11 -23.56 4.86
C PRO A 108 -62.83 -24.92 4.20
N ASP A 109 -61.79 -25.05 3.37
CA ASP A 109 -61.07 -26.32 3.23
C ASP A 109 -59.72 -26.18 2.50
N SER A 110 -58.79 -27.03 2.94
CA SER A 110 -57.71 -27.65 2.17
C SER A 110 -56.49 -26.83 1.72
N GLY A 111 -55.35 -27.21 2.32
CA GLY A 111 -54.36 -27.92 1.50
C GLY A 111 -52.99 -27.26 1.34
N ALA A 112 -52.06 -27.66 2.20
CA ALA A 112 -50.72 -28.15 1.88
C ALA A 112 -49.88 -27.40 0.82
N ARG A 113 -48.67 -26.95 1.19
CA ARG A 113 -47.43 -27.77 1.05
C ARG A 113 -46.18 -26.98 1.42
N ALA A 114 -45.45 -27.53 2.38
CA ALA A 114 -44.04 -27.28 2.61
C ALA A 114 -43.19 -28.05 1.58
N GLY A 115 -42.01 -27.51 1.26
CA GLY A 115 -40.98 -28.07 0.39
C GLY A 115 -40.40 -26.96 -0.50
N SER A 116 -39.11 -26.80 -0.71
CA SER A 116 -37.98 -27.69 -0.44
C SER A 116 -36.71 -26.84 -0.51
N VAL A 117 -35.77 -27.18 0.37
CA VAL A 117 -34.35 -26.88 0.24
C VAL A 117 -33.79 -27.38 -1.10
N SER A 118 -32.78 -26.69 -1.63
CA SER A 118 -31.77 -27.24 -2.55
C SER A 118 -30.50 -26.40 -2.47
N GLU A 119 -29.68 -26.72 -1.47
CA GLU A 119 -28.22 -26.61 -1.58
C GLU A 119 -27.68 -27.60 -2.62
N GLY A 120 -26.50 -27.30 -3.15
CA GLY A 120 -25.58 -28.34 -3.61
C GLY A 120 -25.49 -28.52 -5.12
N SER A 121 -25.10 -27.48 -5.86
CA SER A 121 -24.51 -27.71 -7.18
C SER A 121 -23.06 -28.17 -6.99
N ALA A 122 -22.85 -29.47 -7.18
CA ALA A 122 -21.60 -30.18 -7.07
C ALA A 122 -20.50 -29.54 -7.95
N ALA A 123 -19.36 -29.27 -7.32
CA ALA A 123 -18.18 -28.71 -7.96
C ALA A 123 -17.52 -29.73 -8.89
N ALA A 124 -17.56 -29.44 -10.20
CA ALA A 124 -16.72 -30.10 -11.19
C ALA A 124 -15.21 -29.87 -10.86
N PRO A 125 -14.30 -30.78 -11.25
CA PRO A 125 -12.87 -30.63 -10.99
C PRO A 125 -12.33 -29.44 -11.79
N GLN A 126 -12.15 -28.31 -11.10
CA GLN A 126 -11.61 -27.10 -11.71
C GLN A 126 -10.12 -27.32 -11.97
N LYS A 127 -9.72 -27.19 -13.23
CA LYS A 127 -8.31 -27.12 -13.65
C LYS A 127 -7.56 -26.16 -12.71
N PRO A 128 -6.29 -26.44 -12.34
CA PRO A 128 -5.54 -25.56 -11.46
C PRO A 128 -5.56 -24.15 -12.04
N LYS A 129 -6.20 -23.23 -11.31
CA LYS A 129 -6.31 -21.84 -11.72
C LYS A 129 -4.89 -21.30 -11.77
N ARG A 130 -4.49 -20.83 -12.94
CA ARG A 130 -3.18 -20.19 -13.11
C ARG A 130 -3.17 -18.93 -12.26
N ASP A 131 -2.16 -18.81 -11.39
CA ASP A 131 -1.96 -17.60 -10.58
C ASP A 131 -1.92 -16.37 -11.50
N LYS A 132 -2.83 -15.42 -11.28
CA LYS A 132 -2.83 -14.16 -12.02
C LYS A 132 -1.77 -13.27 -11.37
N ARG A 133 -0.58 -13.26 -11.95
CA ARG A 133 0.55 -12.48 -11.42
C ARG A 133 0.35 -10.99 -11.73
N PHE A 134 0.49 -10.14 -10.71
CA PHE A 134 0.43 -8.68 -10.84
C PHE A 134 1.66 -8.09 -11.55
N CYS A 135 2.81 -8.76 -11.39
CA CYS A 135 4.08 -8.40 -12.01
C CYS A 135 4.63 -9.62 -12.77
N LEU A 136 5.18 -9.39 -13.96
CA LEU A 136 5.99 -10.40 -14.64
C LEU A 136 7.30 -10.57 -13.87
N LEU A 137 7.59 -11.80 -13.46
CA LEU A 137 8.85 -12.12 -12.81
C LEU A 137 9.94 -12.28 -13.89
N PRO A 138 11.19 -11.85 -13.63
CA PRO A 138 12.29 -12.07 -14.59
C PRO A 138 12.41 -13.53 -15.05
N GLY A 139 12.14 -14.50 -14.17
CA GLY A 139 12.13 -15.93 -14.51
C GLY A 139 11.00 -16.39 -15.45
N ASP A 140 9.98 -15.57 -15.72
CA ASP A 140 9.01 -15.83 -16.78
C ASP A 140 9.54 -15.46 -18.17
N LEU A 141 10.45 -14.50 -18.23
CA LEU A 141 11.04 -13.99 -19.47
C LEU A 141 12.14 -14.94 -19.97
N GLU A 142 12.94 -15.46 -19.04
CA GLU A 142 14.07 -16.37 -19.27
C GLU A 142 13.63 -17.84 -19.09
N ARG A 143 12.61 -18.28 -19.85
CA ARG A 143 12.00 -19.64 -19.80
C ARG A 143 12.98 -20.74 -20.22
N GLY A 144 14.09 -20.94 -19.51
CA GLY A 144 15.03 -22.00 -19.84
C GLY A 144 16.27 -22.16 -18.96
N SER A 145 16.73 -21.15 -18.21
CA SER A 145 18.11 -21.24 -17.66
C SER A 145 18.24 -21.18 -16.13
N SER A 146 17.24 -20.72 -15.39
CA SER A 146 17.25 -20.81 -13.93
C SER A 146 15.83 -20.69 -13.40
N GLY A 147 15.49 -21.49 -12.38
CA GLY A 147 14.17 -21.49 -11.76
C GLY A 147 13.76 -20.12 -11.20
N PRO A 148 12.58 -20.01 -10.55
CA PRO A 148 12.19 -18.77 -9.90
C PRO A 148 13.32 -18.29 -8.99
N ASP A 149 13.68 -17.01 -9.11
CA ASP A 149 14.76 -16.42 -8.30
C ASP A 149 14.45 -16.69 -6.82
N LYS A 150 15.44 -17.22 -6.10
CA LYS A 150 15.34 -17.67 -4.70
C LYS A 150 14.86 -16.56 -3.77
N CYS A 151 15.07 -15.29 -4.15
CA CYS A 151 14.60 -14.14 -3.40
C CYS A 151 13.08 -13.93 -3.52
N TRP A 152 12.42 -14.54 -4.51
CA TRP A 152 10.97 -14.47 -4.70
C TRP A 152 10.25 -15.58 -3.94
N VAL A 153 9.76 -15.23 -2.76
CA VAL A 153 8.95 -16.13 -1.93
C VAL A 153 7.48 -15.98 -2.31
N ARG A 154 6.81 -17.11 -2.58
CA ARG A 154 5.37 -17.15 -2.82
C ARG A 154 4.64 -17.21 -1.49
N VAL A 155 3.76 -16.24 -1.24
CA VAL A 155 2.92 -16.20 -0.03
C VAL A 155 1.48 -16.53 -0.42
N TYR A 156 0.91 -17.56 0.19
CA TYR A 156 -0.48 -17.93 0.00
C TYR A 156 -1.39 -17.18 0.99
N MET A 157 -2.41 -16.49 0.47
CA MET A 157 -3.44 -15.82 1.27
C MET A 157 -4.81 -16.34 0.90
N GLU A 158 -5.48 -17.03 1.82
CA GLU A 158 -6.80 -17.61 1.61
C GLU A 158 -7.89 -16.53 1.69
N GLY A 159 -8.89 -16.61 0.79
CA GLY A 159 -10.06 -15.73 0.83
C GLY A 159 -9.81 -14.27 0.41
N VAL A 160 -8.61 -13.95 -0.07
CA VAL A 160 -8.23 -12.60 -0.51
C VAL A 160 -7.80 -12.65 -1.97
N ASP A 161 -8.22 -11.66 -2.77
CA ASP A 161 -7.76 -11.53 -4.16
C ASP A 161 -6.31 -11.07 -4.24
N GLU A 162 -5.70 -11.09 -5.43
CA GLU A 162 -4.27 -10.79 -5.57
C GLU A 162 -3.92 -9.34 -5.16
N VAL A 163 -4.85 -8.40 -5.38
CA VAL A 163 -4.71 -6.99 -4.99
C VAL A 163 -4.80 -6.85 -3.47
N GLY A 164 -5.80 -7.47 -2.86
CA GLY A 164 -5.98 -7.49 -1.41
C GLY A 164 -4.83 -8.21 -0.71
N ALA A 165 -4.24 -9.26 -1.31
CA ALA A 165 -3.08 -9.94 -0.77
C ALA A 165 -1.84 -9.03 -0.82
N HIS A 166 -1.57 -8.38 -1.95
CA HIS A 166 -0.45 -7.45 -2.08
C HIS A 166 -0.57 -6.25 -1.14
N CYS A 167 -1.75 -5.63 -1.06
CA CYS A 167 -2.01 -4.51 -0.15
C CYS A 167 -2.12 -4.96 1.31
N GLY A 168 -2.50 -6.21 1.53
CA GLY A 168 -2.85 -6.81 2.82
C GLY A 168 -1.68 -7.47 3.55
N LEU A 169 -0.60 -7.82 2.83
CA LEU A 169 0.48 -8.64 3.36
C LEU A 169 1.20 -8.03 4.58
N PHE A 170 1.20 -6.70 4.67
CA PHE A 170 1.89 -5.96 5.74
C PHE A 170 0.98 -5.61 6.92
N PHE A 171 -0.26 -6.09 6.94
CA PHE A 171 -1.09 -5.98 8.14
C PHE A 171 -0.71 -7.07 9.15
N PRO A 172 -0.79 -6.78 10.47
CA PRO A 172 -0.50 -7.76 11.50
C PRO A 172 -1.39 -9.00 11.34
N GLY A 173 -0.76 -10.14 11.09
CA GLY A 173 -1.42 -11.43 10.89
C GLY A 173 -0.41 -12.57 10.77
N PRO A 174 -0.89 -13.83 10.69
CA PRO A 174 0.00 -15.00 10.64
C PRO A 174 1.02 -14.97 9.49
N GLN A 175 0.60 -14.49 8.32
CA GLN A 175 1.49 -14.37 7.14
C GLN A 175 2.57 -13.31 7.35
N TYR A 176 2.23 -12.17 7.94
CA TYR A 176 3.19 -11.11 8.24
C TYR A 176 4.21 -11.58 9.29
N ALA A 177 3.77 -12.31 10.31
CA ALA A 177 4.64 -12.88 11.33
C ALA A 177 5.63 -13.89 10.74
N SER A 178 5.16 -14.80 9.87
CA SER A 178 6.02 -15.75 9.16
C SER A 178 7.03 -15.03 8.25
N LEU A 179 6.57 -14.04 7.47
CA LEU A 179 7.42 -13.26 6.57
C LEU A 179 8.52 -12.53 7.34
N LEU A 180 8.17 -11.90 8.46
CA LEU A 180 9.16 -11.25 9.34
C LEU A 180 10.14 -12.27 9.89
N GLY A 181 9.67 -13.42 10.39
CA GLY A 181 10.51 -14.49 10.92
C GLY A 181 11.59 -14.92 9.93
N ASP A 182 11.18 -15.32 8.73
CA ASP A 182 12.09 -15.76 7.66
C ASP A 182 13.09 -14.65 7.26
N THR A 183 12.62 -13.41 7.23
CA THR A 183 13.47 -12.25 6.89
C THR A 183 14.49 -11.97 7.98
N THR A 184 14.08 -12.01 9.25
CA THR A 184 14.96 -11.79 10.40
C THR A 184 15.99 -12.89 10.55
N GLU A 185 15.61 -14.15 10.32
CA GLU A 185 16.52 -15.30 10.37
C GLU A 185 17.60 -15.16 9.30
N ARG A 186 17.22 -14.77 8.09
CA ARG A 186 18.17 -14.52 6.99
C ARG A 186 19.16 -13.42 7.32
N ILE A 187 18.68 -12.31 7.88
CA ILE A 187 19.54 -11.19 8.30
C ILE A 187 20.49 -11.64 9.42
N GLN A 188 19.98 -12.39 10.40
CA GLN A 188 20.78 -12.92 11.49
C GLN A 188 21.89 -13.84 10.96
N GLY A 189 21.61 -14.69 9.98
CA GLY A 189 22.61 -15.50 9.29
C GLY A 189 23.73 -14.65 8.71
N TRP A 190 23.40 -13.59 7.97
CA TRP A 190 24.42 -12.68 7.40
C TRP A 190 25.27 -12.00 8.46
N VAL A 191 24.67 -11.55 9.56
CA VAL A 191 25.38 -10.91 10.67
C VAL A 191 26.31 -11.91 11.34
N ASN A 192 25.86 -13.14 11.56
CA ASN A 192 26.67 -14.20 12.18
C ASN A 192 27.84 -14.61 11.27
N ASP A 193 27.60 -14.75 9.96
CA ASP A 193 28.65 -15.06 8.99
C ASP A 193 29.71 -13.95 8.94
N ASP A 194 29.27 -12.68 8.98
CA ASP A 194 30.16 -11.52 9.00
C ASP A 194 30.95 -11.41 10.31
N ALA A 195 30.30 -11.66 11.46
CA ALA A 195 30.96 -11.73 12.76
C ALA A 195 32.01 -12.84 12.82
N THR A 196 31.67 -14.03 12.30
CA THR A 196 32.59 -15.17 12.21
C THR A 196 33.77 -14.84 11.30
N ARG A 197 33.53 -14.23 10.13
CA ARG A 197 34.59 -13.79 9.22
C ARG A 197 35.53 -12.79 9.89
N ARG A 198 35.00 -11.81 10.62
CA ARG A 198 35.83 -10.84 11.36
C ARG A 198 36.66 -11.51 12.45
N ALA A 199 36.08 -12.42 13.22
CA ALA A 199 36.80 -13.15 14.25
C ALA A 199 37.96 -13.97 13.68
N ILE A 200 37.75 -14.65 12.54
CA ILE A 200 38.83 -15.39 11.86
C ILE A 200 39.95 -14.43 11.40
N LEU A 201 39.60 -13.30 10.78
CA LEU A 201 40.60 -12.32 10.35
C LEU A 201 41.39 -11.73 11.53
N ASP A 202 40.73 -11.50 12.67
CA ASP A 202 41.36 -11.00 13.88
C ASP A 202 42.36 -12.02 14.45
N ILE A 203 41.98 -13.29 14.55
CA ILE A 203 42.86 -14.39 14.97
C ILE A 203 44.08 -14.50 14.05
N HIS A 204 43.88 -14.41 12.73
CA HIS A 204 44.97 -14.47 11.75
C HIS A 204 45.86 -13.22 11.73
N SER A 205 45.43 -12.10 12.34
CA SER A 205 46.22 -10.88 12.44
C SER A 205 47.09 -10.81 13.71
N LEU A 206 46.89 -11.75 14.63
CA LEU A 206 47.59 -11.86 15.91
C LEU A 206 48.78 -12.84 15.87
N ASP A 207 48.94 -13.59 14.75
CA ASP A 207 50.11 -14.41 14.40
C ASP A 207 51.05 -13.63 13.48
#